data_AF-A0A2E8S1A4-F1
#
_entry.id   AF-A0A2E8S1A4-F1
#
_cell.length_a   1.000
_cell.length_b   1.000
_cell.length_c   1.000
_cell.angle_alpha   90.00
_cell.angle_beta   90.00
_cell.angle_gamma   90.00
#
_symmetry.space_group_name_H-M   'P 1'
#
loop_
_entity.id
_entity.type
_entity.pdbx_description
1 polymer ?
#
loop_
_entity_poly.entity_id
_entity_poly.type
_entity_poly.pdbx_seq_one_letter_code
_entity_poly.pdbx_strand_id
1 'polypeptide(L)'
;MANHTTYKNKTFRPFGSALLIIVMLASLIFIGCGSSVDESDLRRWTKNAAGLDQVERKVMRNPSVSPAKRLQALEIMVEKGLTFELPRMVDAAPDGIEIAKRLIEKIRPRLKGASDEAAVTRDTLVQLVSIRKGRGFFLPPDLRSSIQKEIATWAFAGLDQNSTQKQIQTQIERRIKKSQISELGIHGVDGAGLLIQHGFDLKLMKTYLIRIALSSDSDIDEKSKAHAKAVLGNSLVSLHLKQKGDWPWNEEELRLMEASGAGRGFVPMMKIYLDPDKDPSLRLHALNAATSCASSALTDRKLVEDALIALNPILTGDSIDDRWTAIRMLVNNMGDAGFDLALEALGPDINFADAEERSTDMTMVEFCADNLHNKAKDSKDKVLKLISSRVPVQMALGIVCSKVWNSTSATRSLKNVVRKGRRRSLATVFDKVSNASALAQNALDGMELLALIDQQKKSKKITPERAAECEIRVKEILTQTGDAYRQTIQACLRAKGPGSTKTKDEGRN
;
A
#
# COMPACT_ATOMS: atom_id res chain seq x y z
N MET A 1 -32.62 -87.71 -7.25
CA MET A 1 -33.90 -87.28 -6.63
C MET A 1 -34.42 -86.14 -7.48
N ALA A 2 -35.07 -86.38 -8.62
CA ALA A 2 -36.40 -86.99 -8.83
C ALA A 2 -37.54 -86.15 -8.21
N ASN A 3 -38.25 -85.42 -9.08
CA ASN A 3 -39.71 -85.17 -9.15
C ASN A 3 -39.92 -83.78 -9.79
N HIS A 4 -40.12 -83.66 -11.11
CA HIS A 4 -41.34 -83.94 -11.87
C HIS A 4 -42.63 -83.45 -11.20
N THR A 5 -43.20 -82.37 -11.74
CA THR A 5 -44.64 -82.33 -12.07
C THR A 5 -44.91 -81.29 -13.15
N THR A 6 -45.21 -81.84 -14.33
CA THR A 6 -45.83 -81.23 -15.51
C THR A 6 -47.30 -80.94 -15.23
N TYR A 7 -47.89 -79.89 -15.83
CA TYR A 7 -49.20 -80.03 -16.49
C TYR A 7 -49.57 -78.88 -17.46
N LYS A 8 -49.77 -79.31 -18.72
CA LYS A 8 -50.75 -78.91 -19.75
C LYS A 8 -50.72 -77.53 -20.44
N ASN A 9 -50.28 -77.63 -21.70
CA ASN A 9 -50.74 -76.88 -22.88
C ASN A 9 -52.27 -76.75 -23.00
N LYS A 10 -52.71 -75.59 -23.49
CA LYS A 10 -53.82 -75.47 -24.46
C LYS A 10 -53.40 -74.55 -25.61
N THR A 11 -53.80 -74.98 -26.79
CA THR A 11 -53.40 -74.52 -28.13
C THR A 11 -54.38 -73.51 -28.72
N PHE A 12 -53.96 -72.91 -29.85
CA PHE A 12 -54.72 -72.35 -30.99
C PHE A 12 -54.83 -70.82 -31.18
N ARG A 13 -53.82 -70.27 -31.91
CA ARG A 13 -53.88 -69.75 -33.30
C ARG A 13 -54.66 -68.45 -33.64
N PRO A 14 -54.35 -67.78 -34.79
CA PRO A 14 -53.84 -66.40 -34.82
C PRO A 14 -54.74 -65.43 -35.61
N PHE A 15 -54.79 -64.14 -35.27
CA PHE A 15 -55.28 -63.11 -36.20
C PHE A 15 -54.74 -61.73 -35.79
N GLY A 16 -54.28 -60.94 -36.77
CA GLY A 16 -54.30 -59.47 -36.64
C GLY A 16 -52.98 -58.70 -36.75
N SER A 17 -52.00 -59.17 -37.53
CA SER A 17 -50.81 -58.38 -37.93
C SER A 17 -51.17 -57.24 -38.90
N ALA A 18 -51.92 -56.23 -38.46
CA ALA A 18 -52.18 -55.04 -39.29
C ALA A 18 -52.49 -53.74 -38.51
N LEU A 19 -52.83 -53.81 -37.22
CA LEU A 19 -53.25 -52.61 -36.46
C LEU A 19 -52.10 -51.91 -35.69
N LEU A 20 -50.95 -52.56 -35.53
CA LEU A 20 -49.85 -52.08 -34.67
C LEU A 20 -48.89 -51.09 -35.35
N ILE A 21 -48.94 -50.98 -36.69
CA ILE A 21 -48.07 -50.07 -37.46
C ILE A 21 -48.67 -48.66 -37.56
N ILE A 22 -50.00 -48.51 -37.51
CA ILE A 22 -50.67 -47.19 -37.59
C ILE A 22 -50.60 -46.44 -36.25
N VAL A 23 -50.62 -47.15 -35.12
CA VAL A 23 -50.49 -46.52 -33.79
C VAL A 23 -49.04 -46.09 -33.49
N MET A 24 -48.02 -46.81 -33.98
CA MET A 24 -46.62 -46.38 -33.83
C MET A 24 -46.23 -45.20 -34.73
N LEU A 25 -46.82 -45.06 -35.93
CA LEU A 25 -46.56 -43.90 -36.80
C LEU A 25 -47.26 -42.61 -36.30
N ALA A 26 -48.43 -42.72 -35.65
CA ALA A 26 -49.13 -41.57 -35.08
C ALA A 26 -48.44 -41.01 -33.81
N SER A 27 -47.73 -41.84 -33.05
CA SER A 27 -46.92 -41.41 -31.90
C SER A 27 -45.57 -40.77 -32.25
N LEU A 28 -45.08 -40.95 -33.49
CA LEU A 28 -43.82 -40.35 -33.96
C LEU A 28 -43.99 -38.95 -34.58
N ILE A 29 -45.23 -38.52 -34.83
CA ILE A 29 -45.53 -37.17 -35.36
C ILE A 29 -45.72 -36.12 -34.24
N PHE A 30 -45.80 -36.54 -32.96
CA PHE A 30 -45.90 -35.63 -31.80
C PHE A 30 -44.59 -35.34 -31.06
N ILE A 31 -43.43 -35.76 -31.57
CA ILE A 31 -42.10 -35.48 -30.95
C ILE A 31 -41.38 -34.30 -31.63
N GLY A 32 -42.03 -33.61 -32.57
CA GLY A 32 -41.42 -32.58 -33.43
C GLY A 32 -41.94 -31.15 -33.28
N CYS A 33 -42.59 -30.77 -32.18
CA CYS A 33 -42.95 -29.37 -31.90
C CYS A 33 -42.70 -29.06 -30.43
N GLY A 34 -41.41 -28.91 -30.07
CA GLY A 34 -41.07 -28.23 -28.82
C GLY A 34 -41.63 -26.81 -28.93
N SER A 35 -42.67 -26.50 -28.16
CA SER A 35 -43.21 -25.14 -28.02
C SER A 35 -42.03 -24.22 -27.74
N SER A 36 -41.67 -23.41 -28.73
CA SER A 36 -40.56 -22.48 -28.62
C SER A 36 -40.86 -21.53 -27.47
N VAL A 37 -39.90 -21.35 -26.55
CA VAL A 37 -40.07 -20.43 -25.42
C VAL A 37 -40.35 -19.04 -25.96
N ASP A 38 -41.58 -18.55 -25.75
CA ASP A 38 -42.01 -17.24 -26.21
C ASP A 38 -41.83 -16.17 -25.12
N GLU A 39 -42.15 -14.91 -25.43
CA GLU A 39 -42.02 -13.83 -24.46
C GLU A 39 -43.02 -13.97 -23.30
N SER A 40 -44.21 -14.51 -23.56
CA SER A 40 -45.25 -14.68 -22.55
C SER A 40 -44.82 -15.69 -21.47
N ASP A 41 -44.13 -16.75 -21.88
CA ASP A 41 -43.49 -17.72 -21.00
C ASP A 41 -42.45 -17.05 -20.11
N LEU A 42 -41.55 -16.26 -20.69
CA LEU A 42 -40.51 -15.54 -19.93
C LEU A 42 -41.12 -14.55 -18.91
N ARG A 43 -42.14 -13.79 -19.31
CA ARG A 43 -42.86 -12.86 -18.41
C ARG A 43 -43.62 -13.60 -17.31
N ARG A 44 -44.10 -14.82 -17.57
CA ARG A 44 -44.73 -15.67 -16.55
C ARG A 44 -43.70 -16.25 -15.58
N TRP A 45 -42.58 -16.77 -16.07
CA TRP A 45 -41.57 -17.44 -15.27
C TRP A 45 -40.78 -16.48 -14.36
N THR A 46 -40.64 -15.22 -14.74
CA THR A 46 -40.00 -14.18 -13.91
C THR A 46 -40.89 -13.64 -12.78
N LYS A 47 -41.94 -14.37 -12.35
CA LYS A 47 -42.84 -13.93 -11.25
C LYS A 47 -42.49 -14.52 -9.89
N ASN A 48 -41.73 -15.62 -9.83
CA ASN A 48 -41.37 -16.30 -8.58
C ASN A 48 -40.10 -17.15 -8.76
N ALA A 49 -39.56 -17.68 -7.65
CA ALA A 49 -38.32 -18.47 -7.64
C ALA A 49 -38.41 -19.73 -8.52
N ALA A 50 -39.51 -20.49 -8.42
CA ALA A 50 -39.69 -21.71 -9.21
C ALA A 50 -39.70 -21.44 -10.73
N GLY A 51 -40.24 -20.29 -11.14
CA GLY A 51 -40.19 -19.83 -12.53
C GLY A 51 -38.79 -19.37 -12.94
N LEU A 52 -38.04 -18.69 -12.07
CA LEU A 52 -36.64 -18.36 -12.34
C LEU A 52 -35.78 -19.60 -12.58
N ASP A 53 -36.03 -20.69 -11.85
CA ASP A 53 -35.37 -21.99 -12.11
C ASP A 53 -35.74 -22.59 -13.48
N GLN A 54 -36.92 -22.24 -14.01
CA GLN A 54 -37.29 -22.61 -15.38
C GLN A 54 -36.55 -21.75 -16.40
N VAL A 55 -36.42 -20.45 -16.17
CA VAL A 55 -35.62 -19.55 -17.02
C VAL A 55 -34.18 -20.06 -17.08
N GLU A 56 -33.55 -20.33 -15.94
CA GLU A 56 -32.17 -20.81 -15.90
C GLU A 56 -32.01 -22.13 -16.66
N ARG A 57 -32.83 -23.15 -16.36
CA ARG A 57 -32.66 -24.49 -16.94
C ARG A 57 -33.06 -24.56 -18.41
N LYS A 58 -34.20 -23.98 -18.78
CA LYS A 58 -34.78 -24.12 -20.13
C LYS A 58 -34.23 -23.09 -21.12
N VAL A 59 -33.76 -21.94 -20.64
CA VAL A 59 -33.34 -20.81 -21.49
C VAL A 59 -31.83 -20.57 -21.36
N MET A 60 -31.34 -20.30 -20.15
CA MET A 60 -29.95 -19.88 -19.96
C MET A 60 -28.97 -21.03 -20.22
N ARG A 61 -29.18 -22.19 -19.59
CA ARG A 61 -28.30 -23.37 -19.73
C ARG A 61 -28.46 -24.13 -21.04
N ASN A 62 -29.60 -23.98 -21.72
CA ASN A 62 -29.93 -24.78 -22.90
C ASN A 62 -29.20 -24.26 -24.15
N PRO A 63 -28.21 -24.98 -24.70
CA PRO A 63 -27.41 -24.50 -25.84
C PRO A 63 -28.23 -24.30 -27.12
N SER A 64 -29.36 -25.00 -27.27
CA SER A 64 -30.24 -24.89 -28.45
C SER A 64 -31.07 -23.60 -28.46
N VAL A 65 -31.13 -22.86 -27.35
CA VAL A 65 -31.79 -21.56 -27.28
C VAL A 65 -30.87 -20.47 -27.83
N SER A 66 -31.39 -19.59 -28.68
CA SER A 66 -30.58 -18.56 -29.31
C SER A 66 -30.10 -17.49 -28.29
N PRO A 67 -28.92 -16.87 -28.51
CA PRO A 67 -28.43 -15.76 -27.70
C PRO A 67 -29.44 -14.61 -27.55
N ALA A 68 -30.20 -14.32 -28.61
CA ALA A 68 -31.22 -13.27 -28.62
C ALA A 68 -32.36 -13.57 -27.63
N LYS A 69 -32.76 -14.85 -27.48
CA LYS A 69 -33.80 -15.25 -26.53
C LYS A 69 -33.29 -15.22 -25.09
N ARG A 70 -32.03 -15.59 -24.84
CA ARG A 70 -31.38 -15.43 -23.53
C ARG A 70 -31.30 -13.96 -23.14
N LEU A 71 -30.89 -13.10 -24.07
CA LEU A 71 -30.85 -11.65 -23.88
C LEU A 71 -32.26 -11.09 -23.55
N GLN A 72 -33.30 -11.51 -24.28
CA GLN A 72 -34.69 -11.12 -24.00
C GLN A 72 -35.13 -11.52 -22.58
N ALA A 73 -34.72 -12.70 -22.10
CA ALA A 73 -35.02 -13.13 -20.74
C ALA A 73 -34.35 -12.22 -19.70
N LEU A 74 -33.08 -11.85 -19.92
CA LEU A 74 -32.37 -10.92 -19.03
C LEU A 74 -32.99 -9.52 -19.06
N GLU A 75 -33.44 -9.02 -20.22
CA GLU A 75 -34.14 -7.73 -20.33
C GLU A 75 -35.42 -7.70 -19.48
N ILE A 76 -36.24 -8.77 -19.54
CA ILE A 76 -37.45 -8.89 -18.72
C ILE A 76 -37.10 -8.94 -17.22
N MET A 77 -35.98 -9.56 -16.85
CA MET A 77 -35.52 -9.58 -15.46
C MET A 77 -35.10 -8.19 -14.98
N VAL A 78 -34.41 -7.41 -15.84
CA VAL A 78 -34.10 -6.01 -15.57
C VAL A 78 -35.38 -5.20 -15.45
N GLU A 79 -36.34 -5.30 -16.39
CA GLU A 79 -37.63 -4.59 -16.31
C GLU A 79 -38.37 -4.84 -14.99
N LYS A 80 -38.25 -6.04 -14.44
CA LYS A 80 -38.88 -6.45 -13.17
C LYS A 80 -38.06 -6.17 -11.92
N GLY A 81 -36.88 -5.56 -12.05
CA GLY A 81 -35.99 -5.26 -10.92
C GLY A 81 -35.33 -6.49 -10.29
N LEU A 82 -35.26 -7.62 -11.00
CA LEU A 82 -34.65 -8.87 -10.51
C LEU A 82 -33.12 -8.87 -10.67
N THR A 83 -32.48 -7.76 -10.26
CA THR A 83 -31.07 -7.47 -10.54
C THR A 83 -30.11 -8.44 -9.85
N PHE A 84 -30.46 -8.93 -8.66
CA PHE A 84 -29.66 -9.88 -7.88
C PHE A 84 -29.60 -11.29 -8.49
N GLU A 85 -30.55 -11.66 -9.35
CA GLU A 85 -30.58 -12.97 -10.01
C GLU A 85 -29.73 -12.98 -11.30
N LEU A 86 -29.37 -11.81 -11.83
CA LEU A 86 -28.64 -11.69 -13.08
C LEU A 86 -27.26 -12.37 -13.06
N PRO A 87 -26.43 -12.26 -11.99
CA PRO A 87 -25.15 -12.97 -11.92
C PRO A 87 -25.29 -14.47 -12.15
N ARG A 88 -26.29 -15.09 -11.50
CA ARG A 88 -26.60 -16.51 -11.61
C ARG A 88 -27.02 -16.89 -13.03
N MET A 89 -27.90 -16.09 -13.65
CA MET A 89 -28.41 -16.36 -14.99
C MET A 89 -27.33 -16.22 -16.07
N VAL A 90 -26.51 -15.17 -15.95
CA VAL A 90 -25.44 -14.89 -16.90
C VAL A 90 -24.32 -15.94 -16.82
N ASP A 91 -23.94 -16.38 -15.61
CA ASP A 91 -22.91 -17.42 -15.45
C ASP A 91 -23.39 -18.81 -15.92
N ALA A 92 -24.70 -19.08 -15.82
CA ALA A 92 -25.30 -20.32 -16.32
C ALA A 92 -25.35 -20.42 -17.85
N ALA A 93 -25.20 -19.32 -18.58
CA ALA A 93 -25.30 -19.28 -20.03
C ALA A 93 -23.97 -19.63 -20.73
N PRO A 94 -24.00 -20.44 -21.81
CA PRO A 94 -22.78 -20.81 -22.54
C PRO A 94 -22.10 -19.60 -23.22
N ASP A 95 -22.88 -18.56 -23.53
CA ASP A 95 -22.50 -17.30 -24.16
C ASP A 95 -22.62 -16.10 -23.18
N GLY A 96 -22.55 -16.37 -21.88
CA GLY A 96 -22.80 -15.40 -20.80
C GLY A 96 -22.11 -14.03 -20.99
N ILE A 97 -20.84 -14.02 -21.39
CA ILE A 97 -20.07 -12.78 -21.57
C ILE A 97 -20.67 -11.94 -22.71
N GLU A 98 -21.03 -12.58 -23.82
CA GLU A 98 -21.57 -11.89 -25.01
C GLU A 98 -22.98 -11.35 -24.73
N ILE A 99 -23.84 -12.13 -24.08
CA ILE A 99 -25.19 -11.65 -23.72
C ILE A 99 -25.13 -10.55 -22.66
N ALA A 100 -24.18 -10.58 -21.72
CA ALA A 100 -23.99 -9.52 -20.74
C ALA A 100 -23.54 -8.20 -21.42
N LYS A 101 -22.61 -8.27 -22.38
CA LYS A 101 -22.20 -7.10 -23.18
C LYS A 101 -23.38 -6.45 -23.89
N ARG A 102 -24.20 -7.25 -24.59
CA ARG A 102 -25.38 -6.76 -25.31
C ARG A 102 -26.44 -6.18 -24.37
N LEU A 103 -26.63 -6.80 -23.21
CA LEU A 103 -27.54 -6.27 -22.18
C LEU A 103 -27.05 -4.90 -21.70
N ILE A 104 -25.75 -4.77 -21.39
CA ILE A 104 -25.12 -3.51 -20.98
C ILE A 104 -25.35 -2.44 -22.06
N GLU A 105 -25.05 -2.73 -23.32
CA GLU A 105 -25.26 -1.78 -24.43
C GLU A 105 -26.69 -1.25 -24.51
N LYS A 106 -27.69 -2.12 -24.26
CA LYS A 106 -29.10 -1.75 -24.28
C LYS A 106 -29.54 -0.92 -23.08
N ILE A 107 -29.05 -1.23 -21.87
CA ILE A 107 -29.52 -0.56 -20.64
C ILE A 107 -28.67 0.66 -20.28
N ARG A 108 -27.40 0.72 -20.68
CA ARG A 108 -26.46 1.79 -20.36
C ARG A 108 -26.99 3.20 -20.66
N PRO A 109 -27.71 3.47 -21.77
CA PRO A 109 -28.31 4.79 -22.01
C PRO A 109 -29.29 5.26 -20.93
N ARG A 110 -29.85 4.33 -20.14
CA ARG A 110 -30.88 4.56 -19.11
C ARG A 110 -30.30 4.84 -17.72
N LEU A 111 -28.97 4.89 -17.58
CA LEU A 111 -28.27 5.11 -16.30
C LEU A 111 -28.64 6.45 -15.64
N LYS A 112 -28.95 7.48 -16.45
CA LYS A 112 -29.13 8.86 -16.01
C LYS A 112 -30.54 9.11 -15.47
N GLY A 113 -30.63 9.97 -14.45
CA GLY A 113 -31.89 10.40 -13.84
C GLY A 113 -32.20 9.73 -12.50
N ALA A 114 -33.32 10.13 -11.90
CA ALA A 114 -33.78 9.66 -10.59
C ALA A 114 -34.99 8.71 -10.68
N SER A 115 -35.33 8.20 -11.87
CA SER A 115 -36.42 7.24 -12.06
C SER A 115 -36.09 5.86 -11.48
N ASP A 116 -37.12 5.07 -11.19
CA ASP A 116 -36.98 3.67 -10.77
C ASP A 116 -36.25 2.85 -11.84
N GLU A 117 -36.51 3.11 -13.12
CA GLU A 117 -35.81 2.48 -14.23
C GLU A 117 -34.31 2.77 -14.21
N ALA A 118 -33.91 4.00 -13.89
CA ALA A 118 -32.50 4.35 -13.74
C ALA A 118 -31.89 3.67 -12.51
N ALA A 119 -32.63 3.56 -11.40
CA ALA A 119 -32.18 2.85 -10.20
C ALA A 119 -31.94 1.36 -10.47
N VAL A 120 -32.87 0.71 -11.16
CA VAL A 120 -32.75 -0.69 -11.56
C VAL A 120 -31.60 -0.89 -12.55
N THR A 121 -31.45 0.00 -13.53
CA THR A 121 -30.31 -0.02 -14.47
C THR A 121 -28.97 0.04 -13.73
N ARG A 122 -28.86 0.91 -12.73
CA ARG A 122 -27.65 1.03 -11.91
C ARG A 122 -27.36 -0.22 -11.11
N ASP A 123 -28.36 -0.74 -10.40
CA ASP A 123 -28.24 -1.97 -9.64
C ASP A 123 -27.82 -3.12 -10.57
N THR A 124 -28.42 -3.24 -11.76
CA THR A 124 -28.01 -4.22 -12.77
C THR A 124 -26.55 -4.04 -13.18
N LEU A 125 -26.13 -2.84 -13.56
CA LEU A 125 -24.76 -2.60 -14.03
C LEU A 125 -23.73 -2.89 -12.94
N VAL A 126 -24.01 -2.52 -11.68
CA VAL A 126 -23.18 -2.87 -10.53
C VAL A 126 -23.08 -4.39 -10.38
N GLN A 127 -24.20 -5.11 -10.38
CA GLN A 127 -24.19 -6.57 -10.25
C GLN A 127 -23.37 -7.24 -11.36
N LEU A 128 -23.49 -6.77 -12.61
CA LEU A 128 -22.77 -7.33 -13.75
C LEU A 128 -21.25 -7.08 -13.67
N VAL A 129 -20.80 -5.89 -13.24
CA VAL A 129 -19.35 -5.60 -13.10
C VAL A 129 -18.70 -6.31 -11.92
N SER A 130 -19.49 -6.73 -10.93
CA SER A 130 -19.03 -7.45 -9.74
C SER A 130 -18.94 -8.97 -9.89
N ILE A 131 -19.44 -9.54 -11.00
CA ILE A 131 -19.40 -11.00 -11.21
C ILE A 131 -17.93 -11.46 -11.29
N ARG A 132 -17.59 -12.46 -10.47
CA ARG A 132 -16.28 -13.14 -10.43
C ARG A 132 -16.39 -14.52 -11.08
N LYS A 133 -15.38 -14.90 -11.87
CA LYS A 133 -15.24 -16.26 -12.44
C LYS A 133 -13.83 -16.77 -12.20
N GLY A 134 -13.70 -17.77 -11.33
CA GLY A 134 -12.40 -18.21 -10.83
C GLY A 134 -11.68 -17.09 -10.07
N ARG A 135 -10.45 -16.76 -10.48
CA ARG A 135 -9.65 -15.68 -9.87
C ARG A 135 -9.91 -14.30 -10.47
N GLY A 136 -10.61 -14.21 -11.61
CA GLY A 136 -10.81 -12.97 -12.36
C GLY A 136 -12.24 -12.43 -12.33
N PHE A 137 -12.44 -11.27 -12.92
CA PHE A 137 -13.77 -10.72 -13.21
C PHE A 137 -14.35 -11.35 -14.47
N PHE A 138 -15.68 -11.45 -14.51
CA PHE A 138 -16.41 -12.02 -15.64
C PHE A 138 -16.35 -11.14 -16.90
N LEU A 139 -16.48 -9.82 -16.73
CA LEU A 139 -16.41 -8.87 -17.83
C LEU A 139 -14.95 -8.47 -18.14
N PRO A 140 -14.63 -8.17 -19.42
CA PRO A 140 -13.32 -7.66 -19.79
C PRO A 140 -12.96 -6.38 -19.01
N PRO A 141 -11.68 -6.17 -18.65
CA PRO A 141 -11.24 -5.03 -17.83
C PRO A 141 -11.66 -3.66 -18.38
N ASP A 142 -11.52 -3.42 -19.69
CA ASP A 142 -11.85 -2.12 -20.30
C ASP A 142 -13.33 -1.79 -20.20
N LEU A 143 -14.19 -2.77 -20.46
CA LEU A 143 -15.65 -2.60 -20.36
C LEU A 143 -16.07 -2.40 -18.91
N ARG A 144 -15.53 -3.20 -18.00
CA ARG A 144 -15.77 -3.09 -16.55
C ARG A 144 -15.38 -1.70 -16.04
N SER A 145 -14.17 -1.25 -16.37
CA SER A 145 -13.65 0.06 -16.00
C SER A 145 -14.50 1.20 -16.56
N SER A 146 -14.92 1.10 -17.83
CA SER A 146 -15.80 2.09 -18.48
C SER A 146 -17.14 2.25 -17.76
N ILE A 147 -17.79 1.13 -17.39
CA ILE A 147 -19.07 1.14 -16.66
C ILE A 147 -18.90 1.68 -15.24
N GLN A 148 -17.89 1.19 -14.52
CA GLN A 148 -17.58 1.65 -13.16
C GLN A 148 -17.34 3.17 -13.13
N LYS A 149 -16.60 3.70 -14.11
CA LYS A 149 -16.37 5.14 -14.28
C LYS A 149 -17.66 5.91 -14.49
N GLU A 150 -18.57 5.41 -15.33
CA GLU A 150 -19.86 6.08 -15.57
C GLU A 150 -20.74 6.10 -14.33
N ILE A 151 -20.84 4.98 -13.61
CA ILE A 151 -21.60 4.90 -12.36
C ILE A 151 -20.99 5.85 -11.33
N ALA A 152 -19.67 5.87 -11.17
CA ALA A 152 -18.99 6.78 -10.26
C ALA A 152 -19.22 8.26 -10.63
N THR A 153 -19.03 8.61 -11.90
CA THR A 153 -19.22 9.97 -12.42
C THR A 153 -20.64 10.46 -12.13
N TRP A 154 -21.63 9.60 -12.34
CA TRP A 154 -23.03 9.95 -12.07
C TRP A 154 -23.32 10.00 -10.56
N ALA A 155 -22.85 9.03 -9.78
CA ALA A 155 -23.12 8.95 -8.34
C ALA A 155 -22.61 10.21 -7.62
N PHE A 156 -21.41 10.66 -7.97
CA PHE A 156 -20.75 11.81 -7.38
C PHE A 156 -20.92 13.11 -8.19
N ALA A 157 -21.78 13.13 -9.21
CA ALA A 157 -21.98 14.32 -10.04
C ALA A 157 -22.42 15.55 -9.22
N GLY A 158 -21.67 16.64 -9.34
CA GLY A 158 -21.95 17.89 -8.62
C GLY A 158 -21.62 17.84 -7.12
N LEU A 159 -20.89 16.83 -6.68
CA LEU A 159 -20.30 16.78 -5.34
C LEU A 159 -18.79 16.99 -5.44
N ASP A 160 -18.25 17.74 -4.47
CA ASP A 160 -16.85 18.10 -4.36
C ASP A 160 -16.44 18.25 -2.88
N GLN A 161 -15.19 18.61 -2.63
CA GLN A 161 -14.66 18.78 -1.25
C GLN A 161 -15.35 19.88 -0.44
N ASN A 162 -16.05 20.82 -1.11
CA ASN A 162 -16.76 21.93 -0.48
C ASN A 162 -18.24 21.58 -0.17
N SER A 163 -18.71 20.44 -0.66
CA SER A 163 -20.08 19.99 -0.45
C SER A 163 -20.36 19.77 1.03
N THR A 164 -21.52 20.20 1.49
CA THR A 164 -21.95 20.02 2.89
C THR A 164 -22.32 18.56 3.16
N GLN A 165 -22.25 18.15 4.43
CA GLN A 165 -22.69 16.82 4.86
C GLN A 165 -24.14 16.51 4.41
N LYS A 166 -25.04 17.50 4.51
CA LYS A 166 -26.44 17.38 4.07
C LYS A 166 -26.58 17.21 2.56
N GLN A 167 -25.79 17.94 1.76
CA GLN A 167 -25.80 17.78 0.30
C GLN A 167 -25.32 16.39 -0.11
N ILE A 168 -24.23 15.91 0.51
CA ILE A 168 -23.68 14.57 0.25
C ILE A 168 -24.70 13.51 0.63
N GLN A 169 -25.28 13.58 1.82
CA GLN A 169 -26.30 12.62 2.26
C GLN A 169 -27.48 12.57 1.29
N THR A 170 -28.06 13.73 0.97
CA THR A 170 -29.25 13.83 0.12
C THR A 170 -28.99 13.31 -1.30
N GLN A 171 -27.79 13.56 -1.85
CA GLN A 171 -27.46 13.13 -3.20
C GLN A 171 -27.02 11.66 -3.26
N ILE A 172 -26.13 11.21 -2.37
CA ILE A 172 -25.59 9.85 -2.42
C ILE A 172 -26.66 8.80 -2.07
N GLU A 173 -27.45 9.00 -1.01
CA GLU A 173 -28.47 8.03 -0.59
C GLU A 173 -29.52 7.76 -1.69
N ARG A 174 -29.81 8.78 -2.52
CA ARG A 174 -30.72 8.65 -3.66
C ARG A 174 -30.07 8.04 -4.89
N ARG A 175 -28.74 8.01 -4.94
CA ARG A 175 -28.00 7.66 -6.14
C ARG A 175 -27.44 6.24 -6.10
N ILE A 176 -26.71 5.90 -5.05
CA ILE A 176 -26.01 4.62 -4.96
C ILE A 176 -26.05 4.12 -3.51
N LYS A 177 -26.22 2.81 -3.33
CA LYS A 177 -26.09 2.21 -1.99
C LYS A 177 -24.63 2.30 -1.58
N LYS A 178 -24.37 2.66 -0.33
CA LYS A 178 -22.99 2.84 0.17
C LYS A 178 -22.14 1.57 0.04
N SER A 179 -22.76 0.39 0.20
CA SER A 179 -22.13 -0.91 -0.04
C SER A 179 -21.69 -1.15 -1.50
N GLN A 180 -22.30 -0.46 -2.47
CA GLN A 180 -21.93 -0.59 -3.89
C GLN A 180 -20.74 0.29 -4.27
N ILE A 181 -20.35 1.25 -3.44
CA ILE A 181 -19.22 2.14 -3.74
C ILE A 181 -17.93 1.34 -3.87
N SER A 182 -17.76 0.26 -3.10
CA SER A 182 -16.60 -0.63 -3.22
C SER A 182 -16.54 -1.37 -4.55
N GLU A 183 -17.65 -1.48 -5.26
CA GLU A 183 -17.76 -2.16 -6.55
C GLU A 183 -17.36 -1.24 -7.72
N LEU A 184 -17.14 0.05 -7.46
CA LEU A 184 -16.71 1.03 -8.48
C LEU A 184 -15.22 0.94 -8.81
N GLY A 185 -14.46 0.06 -8.15
CA GLY A 185 -13.03 -0.09 -8.39
C GLY A 185 -12.27 1.23 -8.23
N ILE A 186 -11.21 1.46 -9.00
CA ILE A 186 -10.42 2.69 -8.88
C ILE A 186 -11.22 4.00 -9.05
N HIS A 187 -12.38 3.95 -9.72
CA HIS A 187 -13.21 5.13 -10.01
C HIS A 187 -14.03 5.60 -8.81
N GLY A 188 -14.20 4.77 -7.78
CA GLY A 188 -14.91 5.16 -6.55
C GLY A 188 -14.02 5.83 -5.50
N VAL A 189 -12.70 5.94 -5.74
CA VAL A 189 -11.71 6.41 -4.75
C VAL A 189 -12.04 7.81 -4.23
N ASP A 190 -12.23 8.78 -5.12
CA ASP A 190 -12.51 10.17 -4.72
C ASP A 190 -13.83 10.30 -3.96
N GLY A 191 -14.84 9.55 -4.40
CA GLY A 191 -16.14 9.51 -3.75
C GLY A 191 -16.07 8.91 -2.33
N ALA A 192 -15.29 7.85 -2.14
CA ALA A 192 -15.04 7.29 -0.81
C ALA A 192 -14.27 8.28 0.08
N GLY A 193 -13.30 9.00 -0.48
CA GLY A 193 -12.62 10.09 0.21
C GLY A 193 -13.61 11.15 0.71
N LEU A 194 -14.48 11.64 -0.17
CA LEU A 194 -15.51 12.61 0.19
C LEU A 194 -16.42 12.11 1.32
N LEU A 195 -16.82 10.84 1.30
CA LEU A 195 -17.62 10.25 2.37
C LEU A 195 -16.87 10.20 3.71
N ILE A 196 -15.59 9.83 3.70
CA ILE A 196 -14.73 9.84 4.89
C ILE A 196 -14.64 11.25 5.48
N GLN A 197 -14.42 12.26 4.65
CA GLN A 197 -14.30 13.66 5.09
C GLN A 197 -15.53 14.19 5.84
N HIS A 198 -16.68 13.54 5.66
CA HIS A 198 -17.95 13.91 6.26
C HIS A 198 -18.48 12.87 7.26
N GLY A 199 -17.67 11.89 7.65
CA GLY A 199 -18.03 10.92 8.69
C GLY A 199 -18.96 9.80 8.24
N PHE A 200 -19.17 9.61 6.93
CA PHE A 200 -20.08 8.58 6.42
C PHE A 200 -19.38 7.22 6.27
N ASP A 201 -19.96 6.19 6.90
CA ASP A 201 -19.58 4.77 6.75
C ASP A 201 -18.08 4.55 6.81
N LEU A 202 -17.43 5.20 7.78
CA LEU A 202 -15.98 5.30 7.91
C LEU A 202 -15.29 3.95 7.79
N LYS A 203 -15.79 2.92 8.49
CA LYS A 203 -15.22 1.57 8.42
C LYS A 203 -15.21 1.04 6.99
N LEU A 204 -16.35 1.07 6.32
CA LEU A 204 -16.49 0.55 4.95
C LEU A 204 -15.59 1.32 3.97
N MET A 205 -15.62 2.66 4.02
CA MET A 205 -14.85 3.49 3.09
C MET A 205 -13.34 3.38 3.32
N LYS A 206 -12.89 3.30 4.58
CA LYS A 206 -11.48 3.05 4.91
C LYS A 206 -11.04 1.69 4.40
N THR A 207 -11.75 0.61 4.73
CA THR A 207 -11.45 -0.75 4.24
C THR A 207 -11.37 -0.80 2.72
N TYR A 208 -12.28 -0.10 2.04
CA TYR A 208 -12.29 0.00 0.60
C TYR A 208 -11.03 0.70 0.03
N LEU A 209 -10.67 1.87 0.55
CA LEU A 209 -9.47 2.59 0.10
C LEU A 209 -8.18 1.82 0.40
N ILE A 210 -8.11 1.15 1.55
CA ILE A 210 -6.99 0.26 1.93
C ILE A 210 -6.82 -0.86 0.90
N ARG A 211 -7.93 -1.52 0.55
CA ARG A 211 -7.93 -2.62 -0.41
C ARG A 211 -7.36 -2.19 -1.76
N ILE A 212 -7.62 -0.95 -2.20
CA ILE A 212 -7.03 -0.40 -3.43
C ILE A 212 -5.56 -0.04 -3.20
N ALA A 213 -5.26 0.71 -2.14
CA ALA A 213 -3.93 1.21 -1.81
C ALA A 213 -2.87 0.11 -1.63
N LEU A 214 -3.27 -1.06 -1.12
CA LEU A 214 -2.42 -2.21 -0.84
C LEU A 214 -2.68 -3.40 -1.78
N SER A 215 -3.40 -3.18 -2.88
CA SER A 215 -3.77 -4.26 -3.77
C SER A 215 -2.56 -4.92 -4.44
N SER A 216 -2.54 -6.25 -4.46
CA SER A 216 -1.64 -7.05 -5.30
C SER A 216 -2.25 -7.37 -6.68
N ASP A 217 -3.45 -6.86 -6.97
CA ASP A 217 -4.13 -7.04 -8.25
C ASP A 217 -3.36 -6.33 -9.37
N SER A 218 -2.98 -7.08 -10.41
CA SER A 218 -2.25 -6.55 -11.58
C SER A 218 -3.08 -5.53 -12.37
N ASP A 219 -4.40 -5.53 -12.20
CA ASP A 219 -5.30 -4.58 -12.86
C ASP A 219 -5.26 -3.18 -12.22
N ILE A 220 -4.62 -3.01 -11.05
CA ILE A 220 -4.48 -1.73 -10.36
C ILE A 220 -3.02 -1.26 -10.48
N ASP A 221 -2.81 -0.25 -11.31
CA ASP A 221 -1.49 0.36 -11.50
C ASP A 221 -1.02 1.11 -10.25
N GLU A 222 0.30 1.31 -10.13
CA GLU A 222 0.92 1.99 -8.97
C GLU A 222 0.44 3.44 -8.79
N LYS A 223 0.05 4.14 -9.86
CA LYS A 223 -0.47 5.51 -9.76
C LYS A 223 -1.86 5.49 -9.11
N SER A 224 -2.70 4.52 -9.44
CA SER A 224 -4.01 4.30 -8.80
C SER A 224 -3.88 3.94 -7.32
N LYS A 225 -2.88 3.12 -6.93
CA LYS A 225 -2.57 2.82 -5.53
C LYS A 225 -2.12 4.07 -4.76
N ALA A 226 -1.20 4.83 -5.34
CA ALA A 226 -0.74 6.10 -4.77
C ALA A 226 -1.88 7.12 -4.62
N HIS A 227 -2.78 7.19 -5.60
CA HIS A 227 -3.98 8.03 -5.53
C HIS A 227 -4.89 7.64 -4.37
N ALA A 228 -5.18 6.34 -4.21
CA ALA A 228 -5.99 5.85 -3.09
C ALA A 228 -5.37 6.15 -1.71
N LYS A 229 -4.04 6.01 -1.59
CA LYS A 229 -3.28 6.40 -0.39
C LYS A 229 -3.44 7.89 -0.09
N ALA A 230 -3.20 8.74 -1.08
CA ALA A 230 -3.32 10.19 -0.93
C ALA A 230 -4.76 10.61 -0.55
N VAL A 231 -5.77 10.03 -1.20
CA VAL A 231 -7.18 10.31 -0.89
C VAL A 231 -7.54 9.85 0.52
N LEU A 232 -7.09 8.67 0.96
CA LEU A 232 -7.30 8.19 2.32
C LEU A 232 -6.72 9.16 3.35
N GLY A 233 -5.41 9.48 3.24
CA GLY A 233 -4.73 10.37 4.17
C GLY A 233 -5.36 11.77 4.23
N ASN A 234 -5.59 12.40 3.06
CA ASN A 234 -6.22 13.72 2.99
C ASN A 234 -7.63 13.73 3.59
N SER A 235 -8.37 12.63 3.43
CA SER A 235 -9.74 12.53 3.92
C SER A 235 -9.81 12.34 5.43
N LEU A 236 -8.90 11.54 6.00
CA LEU A 236 -8.76 11.38 7.45
C LEU A 236 -8.37 12.71 8.12
N VAL A 237 -7.40 13.44 7.55
CA VAL A 237 -7.01 14.76 8.07
C VAL A 237 -8.18 15.74 8.01
N SER A 238 -8.87 15.82 6.88
CA SER A 238 -10.00 16.74 6.73
C SER A 238 -11.16 16.40 7.67
N LEU A 239 -11.41 15.11 7.89
CA LEU A 239 -12.38 14.66 8.91
C LEU A 239 -11.95 15.13 10.30
N HIS A 240 -10.68 14.92 10.67
CA HIS A 240 -10.13 15.35 11.95
C HIS A 240 -10.27 16.86 12.16
N LEU A 241 -9.85 17.67 11.18
CA LEU A 241 -9.91 19.14 11.26
C LEU A 241 -11.35 19.69 11.34
N LYS A 242 -12.34 18.99 10.76
CA LYS A 242 -13.76 19.39 10.80
C LYS A 242 -14.43 19.11 12.13
N GLN A 243 -13.90 18.18 12.93
CA GLN A 243 -14.50 17.85 14.22
C GLN A 243 -13.98 18.77 15.31
N LYS A 244 -14.92 19.42 16.01
CA LYS A 244 -14.60 20.22 17.20
C LYS A 244 -14.30 19.27 18.35
N GLY A 245 -13.04 19.21 18.78
CA GLY A 245 -12.57 18.41 19.92
C GLY A 245 -11.43 17.47 19.56
N ASP A 246 -10.95 16.72 20.55
CA ASP A 246 -9.98 15.64 20.38
C ASP A 246 -10.68 14.44 19.73
N TRP A 247 -10.75 14.41 18.39
CA TRP A 247 -11.07 13.15 17.71
C TRP A 247 -10.05 12.10 18.14
N PRO A 248 -10.49 10.96 18.73
CA PRO A 248 -9.57 9.95 19.20
C PRO A 248 -9.06 9.17 17.99
N TRP A 249 -7.94 9.64 17.43
CA TRP A 249 -7.13 8.80 16.56
C TRP A 249 -6.86 7.48 17.29
N ASN A 250 -7.19 6.37 16.65
CA ASN A 250 -6.83 5.04 17.15
C ASN A 250 -5.64 4.47 16.36
N GLU A 251 -5.04 3.38 16.85
CA GLU A 251 -3.87 2.77 16.22
C GLU A 251 -4.10 2.39 14.76
N GLU A 252 -5.30 1.93 14.39
CA GLU A 252 -5.63 1.58 13.01
C GLU A 252 -5.56 2.83 12.13
N GLU A 253 -6.17 3.94 12.54
CA GLU A 253 -6.13 5.21 11.80
C GLU A 253 -4.72 5.78 11.66
N LEU A 254 -3.87 5.63 12.69
CA LEU A 254 -2.46 6.06 12.62
C LEU A 254 -1.65 5.20 11.64
N ARG A 255 -1.81 3.87 11.67
CA ARG A 255 -1.18 2.97 10.69
C ARG A 255 -1.63 3.29 9.26
N LEU A 256 -2.88 3.71 9.08
CA LEU A 256 -3.37 4.17 7.79
C LEU A 256 -2.76 5.50 7.36
N MET A 257 -2.59 6.43 8.30
CA MET A 257 -1.90 7.68 8.02
C MET A 257 -0.45 7.43 7.62
N GLU A 258 0.26 6.58 8.36
CA GLU A 258 1.62 6.12 8.07
C GLU A 258 1.71 5.54 6.66
N ALA A 259 0.87 4.57 6.33
CA ALA A 259 0.84 3.95 5.01
C ALA A 259 0.50 4.93 3.86
N SER A 260 -0.20 6.03 4.17
CA SER A 260 -0.59 7.03 3.19
C SER A 260 0.55 7.98 2.81
N GLY A 261 1.44 8.33 3.76
CA GLY A 261 2.48 9.35 3.58
C GLY A 261 1.95 10.74 3.21
N ALA A 262 0.68 11.04 3.51
CA ALA A 262 0.04 12.30 3.11
C ALA A 262 0.60 13.48 3.92
N GLY A 263 1.22 14.46 3.25
CA GLY A 263 1.89 15.59 3.93
C GLY A 263 1.01 16.36 4.91
N ARG A 264 -0.29 16.51 4.62
CA ARG A 264 -1.26 17.15 5.52
C ARG A 264 -1.44 16.41 6.86
N GLY A 265 -1.07 15.14 6.92
CA GLY A 265 -1.08 14.35 8.15
C GLY A 265 0.02 14.73 9.13
N PHE A 266 1.11 15.34 8.66
CA PHE A 266 2.29 15.61 9.47
C PHE A 266 1.96 16.37 10.77
N VAL A 267 1.35 17.55 10.66
CA VAL A 267 1.05 18.41 11.82
C VAL A 267 0.07 17.74 12.80
N PRO A 268 -1.08 17.17 12.37
CA PRO A 268 -1.94 16.40 13.27
C PRO A 268 -1.24 15.25 13.98
N MET A 269 -0.38 14.49 13.29
CA MET A 269 0.33 13.36 13.90
C MET A 269 1.35 13.84 14.93
N MET A 270 2.08 14.90 14.62
CA MET A 270 3.01 15.55 15.56
C MET A 270 2.30 16.05 16.81
N LYS A 271 1.09 16.62 16.67
CA LYS A 271 0.28 17.04 17.81
C LYS A 271 -0.07 15.88 18.75
N ILE A 272 -0.41 14.70 18.20
CA ILE A 272 -0.71 13.51 19.00
C ILE A 272 0.55 13.00 19.70
N TYR A 273 1.68 12.95 18.99
CA TYR A 273 2.94 12.49 19.56
C TYR A 273 3.44 13.38 20.71
N LEU A 274 3.27 14.69 20.57
CA LEU A 274 3.69 15.68 21.58
C LEU A 274 2.70 15.81 22.76
N ASP A 275 1.52 15.21 22.68
CA ASP A 275 0.52 15.28 23.74
C ASP A 275 0.86 14.26 24.86
N PRO A 276 1.27 14.72 26.05
CA PRO A 276 1.65 13.82 27.15
C PRO A 276 0.46 13.06 27.75
N ASP A 277 -0.78 13.49 27.50
CA ASP A 277 -1.99 12.84 27.98
C ASP A 277 -2.39 11.63 27.12
N LYS A 278 -1.71 11.41 25.99
CA LYS A 278 -1.94 10.26 25.11
C LYS A 278 -1.11 9.05 25.52
N ASP A 279 -1.68 7.86 25.28
CA ASP A 279 -1.02 6.58 25.50
C ASP A 279 0.34 6.51 24.77
N PRO A 280 1.43 6.02 25.42
CA PRO A 280 2.75 5.93 24.79
C PRO A 280 2.81 5.13 23.48
N SER A 281 2.05 4.03 23.35
CA SER A 281 1.95 3.26 22.11
C SER A 281 1.33 4.10 21.00
N LEU A 282 0.26 4.82 21.34
CA LEU A 282 -0.41 5.72 20.39
C LEU A 282 0.52 6.87 19.95
N ARG A 283 1.28 7.46 20.87
CA ARG A 283 2.27 8.50 20.57
C ARG A 283 3.34 7.97 19.62
N LEU A 284 3.87 6.77 19.86
CA LEU A 284 4.86 6.15 18.96
C LEU A 284 4.31 5.89 17.56
N HIS A 285 3.09 5.36 17.45
CA HIS A 285 2.42 5.19 16.16
C HIS A 285 2.21 6.53 15.44
N ALA A 286 1.91 7.60 16.18
CA ALA A 286 1.79 8.94 15.61
C ALA A 286 3.13 9.48 15.10
N LEU A 287 4.24 9.23 15.81
CA LEU A 287 5.58 9.60 15.33
C LEU A 287 5.95 8.87 14.04
N ASN A 288 5.65 7.58 13.93
CA ASN A 288 5.88 6.81 12.70
C ASN A 288 5.06 7.36 11.53
N ALA A 289 3.79 7.69 11.79
CA ALA A 289 2.92 8.33 10.81
C ALA A 289 3.44 9.71 10.38
N ALA A 290 3.87 10.54 11.34
CA ALA A 290 4.49 11.84 11.06
C ALA A 290 5.76 11.68 10.21
N THR A 291 6.64 10.74 10.57
CA THR A 291 7.86 10.43 9.81
C THR A 291 7.55 10.08 8.35
N SER A 292 6.51 9.26 8.13
CA SER A 292 6.09 8.87 6.78
C SER A 292 5.48 10.03 5.98
N CYS A 293 4.86 11.00 6.66
CA CYS A 293 4.32 12.22 6.05
C CYS A 293 5.37 13.31 5.80
N ALA A 294 6.55 13.21 6.44
CA ALA A 294 7.55 14.28 6.49
C ALA A 294 8.05 14.69 5.10
N SER A 295 8.25 13.73 4.18
CA SER A 295 8.72 14.03 2.82
C SER A 295 7.79 14.96 2.07
N SER A 296 6.49 14.64 2.09
CA SER A 296 5.46 15.48 1.48
C SER A 296 5.29 16.82 2.20
N ALA A 297 5.35 16.83 3.54
CA ALA A 297 5.12 18.05 4.34
C ALA A 297 6.27 19.06 4.24
N LEU A 298 7.52 18.59 4.31
CA LEU A 298 8.72 19.44 4.35
C LEU A 298 9.19 19.90 2.97
N THR A 299 8.64 19.36 1.89
CA THR A 299 8.95 19.77 0.52
C THR A 299 7.83 20.57 -0.15
N ASP A 300 6.59 20.48 0.33
CA ASP A 300 5.48 21.29 -0.16
C ASP A 300 5.54 22.71 0.41
N ARG A 301 5.66 23.71 -0.47
CA ARG A 301 5.71 25.13 -0.12
C ARG A 301 4.51 25.61 0.71
N LYS A 302 3.35 24.93 0.61
CA LYS A 302 2.15 25.28 1.36
C LYS A 302 2.09 24.67 2.75
N LEU A 303 2.93 23.68 3.05
CA LEU A 303 2.90 22.91 4.30
C LEU A 303 4.17 23.06 5.13
N VAL A 304 5.29 23.40 4.49
CA VAL A 304 6.61 23.41 5.12
C VAL A 304 6.69 24.32 6.34
N GLU A 305 6.06 25.50 6.31
CA GLU A 305 6.06 26.43 7.44
C GLU A 305 5.40 25.80 8.69
N ASP A 306 4.16 25.30 8.54
CA ASP A 306 3.45 24.63 9.64
C ASP A 306 4.19 23.36 10.10
N ALA A 307 4.81 22.63 9.17
CA ALA A 307 5.59 21.44 9.49
C ALA A 307 6.83 21.78 10.31
N LEU A 308 7.55 22.85 9.98
CA LEU A 308 8.69 23.33 10.77
C LEU A 308 8.25 23.83 12.15
N ILE A 309 7.13 24.54 12.25
CA ILE A 309 6.54 24.94 13.54
C ILE A 309 6.23 23.72 14.39
N ALA A 310 5.65 22.66 13.80
CA ALA A 310 5.32 21.43 14.52
C ALA A 310 6.57 20.62 14.93
N LEU A 311 7.68 20.71 14.18
CA LEU A 311 8.95 20.06 14.53
C LEU A 311 9.72 20.79 15.63
N ASN A 312 9.54 22.11 15.75
CA ASN A 312 10.33 22.94 16.65
C ASN A 312 10.34 22.47 18.13
N PRO A 313 9.21 22.04 18.73
CA PRO A 313 9.21 21.49 20.09
C PRO A 313 10.11 20.26 20.26
N ILE A 314 10.19 19.40 19.23
CA ILE A 314 11.07 18.22 19.24
C ILE A 314 12.54 18.66 19.08
N LEU A 315 12.82 19.60 18.16
CA LEU A 315 14.18 20.10 17.90
C LEU A 315 14.81 20.84 19.09
N THR A 316 13.98 21.42 19.96
CA THR A 316 14.40 22.24 21.10
C THR A 316 14.11 21.58 22.46
N GLY A 317 13.38 20.47 22.49
CA GLY A 317 13.08 19.72 23.71
C GLY A 317 14.29 18.96 24.25
N ASP A 318 14.15 18.35 25.44
CA ASP A 318 15.27 17.70 26.14
C ASP A 318 15.54 16.26 25.71
N SER A 319 14.63 15.64 24.94
CA SER A 319 14.79 14.26 24.47
C SER A 319 15.79 14.20 23.32
N ILE A 320 16.83 13.39 23.49
CA ILE A 320 17.93 13.24 22.53
C ILE A 320 17.45 12.49 21.28
N ASP A 321 16.69 11.41 21.47
CA ASP A 321 16.16 10.56 20.40
C ASP A 321 15.17 11.33 19.52
N ASP A 322 14.36 12.17 20.16
CA ASP A 322 13.45 13.13 19.55
C ASP A 322 14.21 14.10 18.64
N ARG A 323 15.25 14.78 19.18
CA ARG A 323 16.07 15.71 18.40
C ARG A 323 16.74 15.02 17.21
N TRP A 324 17.30 13.84 17.40
CA TRP A 324 17.90 13.06 16.30
C TRP A 324 16.86 12.71 15.23
N THR A 325 15.67 12.30 15.65
CA THR A 325 14.56 12.00 14.75
C THR A 325 14.18 13.23 13.93
N ALA A 326 14.04 14.40 14.55
CA ALA A 326 13.71 15.64 13.86
C ALA A 326 14.83 16.12 12.92
N ILE A 327 16.09 16.09 13.36
CA ILE A 327 17.28 16.39 12.52
C ILE A 327 17.30 15.50 11.27
N ARG A 328 17.02 14.21 11.45
CA ARG A 328 16.92 13.26 10.34
C ARG A 328 15.79 13.63 9.38
N MET A 329 14.61 13.96 9.90
CA MET A 329 13.49 14.39 9.04
C MET A 329 13.85 15.63 8.21
N LEU A 330 14.50 16.62 8.82
CA LEU A 330 14.95 17.82 8.13
C LEU A 330 15.94 17.48 7.00
N VAL A 331 17.03 16.78 7.32
CA VAL A 331 18.09 16.48 6.32
C VAL A 331 17.58 15.56 5.22
N ASN A 332 16.80 14.53 5.54
CA ASN A 332 16.34 13.56 4.54
C ASN A 332 15.36 14.14 3.53
N ASN A 333 14.59 15.16 3.93
CA ASN A 333 13.51 15.70 3.11
C ASN A 333 13.82 17.08 2.54
N MET A 334 14.63 17.90 3.22
CA MET A 334 15.00 19.25 2.78
C MET A 334 16.47 19.39 2.34
N GLY A 335 17.27 18.32 2.48
CA GLY A 335 18.67 18.30 2.06
C GLY A 335 19.50 19.39 2.74
N ASP A 336 20.21 20.19 1.95
CA ASP A 336 21.10 21.25 2.45
C ASP A 336 20.37 22.32 3.28
N ALA A 337 19.15 22.71 2.91
CA ALA A 337 18.34 23.65 3.69
C ALA A 337 17.93 23.04 5.04
N GLY A 338 17.61 21.74 5.05
CA GLY A 338 17.31 21.00 6.28
C GLY A 338 18.54 20.85 7.18
N PHE A 339 19.73 20.73 6.59
CA PHE A 339 20.97 20.66 7.34
C PHE A 339 21.29 21.98 8.07
N ASP A 340 21.04 23.12 7.44
CA ASP A 340 21.24 24.42 8.09
C ASP A 340 20.36 24.55 9.35
N LEU A 341 19.10 24.10 9.29
CA LEU A 341 18.20 24.04 10.45
C LEU A 341 18.65 23.00 11.49
N ALA A 342 19.12 21.83 11.04
CA ALA A 342 19.62 20.80 11.93
C ALA A 342 20.85 21.26 12.74
N LEU A 343 21.69 22.13 12.18
CA LEU A 343 22.85 22.68 12.90
C LEU A 343 22.46 23.53 14.10
N GLU A 344 21.35 24.25 14.02
CA GLU A 344 20.82 25.04 15.13
C GLU A 344 20.34 24.11 16.27
N ALA A 345 19.73 22.97 15.93
CA ALA A 345 19.28 21.97 16.91
C ALA A 345 20.42 21.15 17.53
N LEU A 346 21.56 21.03 16.84
CA LEU A 346 22.81 20.46 17.37
C LEU A 346 23.55 21.48 18.27
N GLY A 347 22.84 21.98 19.27
CA GLY A 347 23.34 22.95 20.25
C GLY A 347 24.17 22.29 21.38
N PRO A 348 24.85 23.11 22.20
CA PRO A 348 25.62 22.65 23.36
C PRO A 348 24.75 22.36 24.60
N ASP A 349 23.44 22.58 24.50
CA ASP A 349 22.45 22.49 25.57
C ASP A 349 22.04 21.05 25.93
N ILE A 350 22.40 20.07 25.11
CA ILE A 350 22.08 18.66 25.32
C ILE A 350 23.33 17.77 25.41
N ASN A 351 23.24 16.79 26.30
CA ASN A 351 24.16 15.65 26.36
C ASN A 351 23.69 14.56 25.40
N PHE A 352 24.39 14.36 24.29
CA PHE A 352 24.11 13.32 23.29
C PHE A 352 24.72 11.96 23.62
N ALA A 353 25.50 11.83 24.71
CA ALA A 353 26.18 10.58 25.05
C ALA A 353 25.23 9.46 25.51
N ASP A 354 24.05 9.82 26.00
CA ASP A 354 23.03 8.89 26.51
C ASP A 354 21.94 8.60 25.48
N ALA A 355 22.11 9.02 24.22
CA ALA A 355 21.19 8.62 23.14
C ALA A 355 21.10 7.09 23.13
N GLU A 356 19.90 6.53 23.21
CA GLU A 356 19.74 5.09 23.08
C GLU A 356 20.06 4.74 21.63
N GLU A 357 21.30 4.29 21.36
CA GLU A 357 21.75 3.75 20.05
C GLU A 357 20.88 2.56 19.55
N ARG A 358 19.78 2.21 20.25
CA ARG A 358 18.93 1.03 20.00
C ARG A 358 17.44 1.32 19.79
N SER A 359 16.92 2.52 20.07
CA SER A 359 15.48 2.80 19.87
C SER A 359 15.19 3.49 18.52
N THR A 360 16.19 4.17 17.96
CA THR A 360 16.24 4.61 16.56
C THR A 360 17.61 4.34 15.96
N ASP A 361 17.72 3.30 15.13
CA ASP A 361 18.93 2.68 14.56
C ASP A 361 19.83 3.62 13.70
N MET A 362 20.30 4.76 14.21
CA MET A 362 21.19 5.64 13.43
C MET A 362 22.25 6.34 14.29
N THR A 363 23.46 5.80 14.23
CA THR A 363 24.70 6.38 14.74
C THR A 363 25.09 7.64 13.97
N MET A 364 25.95 8.49 14.57
CA MET A 364 26.53 9.64 13.85
C MET A 364 27.28 9.22 12.57
N VAL A 365 27.80 7.98 12.53
CA VAL A 365 28.43 7.40 11.34
C VAL A 365 27.42 7.19 10.22
N GLU A 366 26.27 6.57 10.52
CA GLU A 366 25.18 6.36 9.55
C GLU A 366 24.58 7.69 9.10
N PHE A 367 24.38 8.65 10.01
CA PHE A 367 23.93 10.00 9.64
C PHE A 367 24.89 10.67 8.64
N CYS A 368 26.20 10.56 8.84
CA CYS A 368 27.19 11.04 7.89
C CYS A 368 27.18 10.26 6.56
N ALA A 369 27.06 8.93 6.61
CA ALA A 369 27.17 8.05 5.46
C ALA A 369 25.93 8.08 4.56
N ASP A 370 24.75 8.03 5.15
CA ASP A 370 23.51 7.77 4.44
C ASP A 370 22.65 9.02 4.26
N ASN A 371 22.63 9.92 5.26
CA ASN A 371 21.78 11.09 5.21
C ASN A 371 22.53 12.28 4.61
N LEU A 372 23.60 12.75 5.27
CA LEU A 372 24.32 13.93 4.80
C LEU A 372 24.97 13.72 3.44
N HIS A 373 25.67 12.59 3.23
CA HIS A 373 26.35 12.33 1.97
C HIS A 373 25.38 12.29 0.77
N ASN A 374 24.19 11.72 0.96
CA ASN A 374 23.26 11.48 -0.14
C ASN A 374 22.26 12.62 -0.32
N LYS A 375 21.86 13.31 0.77
CA LYS A 375 20.75 14.26 0.79
C LYS A 375 21.19 15.72 0.88
N ALA A 376 22.36 16.01 1.48
CA ALA A 376 22.88 17.37 1.69
C ALA A 376 24.30 17.49 1.11
N LYS A 377 24.43 17.30 -0.21
CA LYS A 377 25.73 17.17 -0.90
C LYS A 377 26.53 18.47 -0.87
N ASP A 378 25.87 19.60 -0.97
CA ASP A 378 26.51 20.93 -1.01
C ASP A 378 26.96 21.37 0.39
N SER A 379 26.46 20.71 1.44
CA SER A 379 26.83 20.93 2.82
C SER A 379 28.17 20.31 3.21
N LYS A 380 28.85 19.58 2.32
CA LYS A 380 30.15 18.95 2.61
C LYS A 380 31.16 19.95 3.20
N ASP A 381 31.34 21.10 2.55
CA ASP A 381 32.29 22.11 3.02
C ASP A 381 31.85 22.76 4.35
N LYS A 382 30.53 22.91 4.56
CA LYS A 382 29.97 23.39 5.83
C LYS A 382 30.28 22.39 6.95
N VAL A 383 30.02 21.10 6.73
CA VAL A 383 30.30 20.02 7.68
C VAL A 383 31.78 19.95 8.04
N LEU A 384 32.68 20.06 7.06
CA LEU A 384 34.12 20.05 7.32
C LEU A 384 34.60 21.27 8.12
N LYS A 385 33.93 22.43 8.00
CA LYS A 385 34.22 23.59 8.85
C LYS A 385 33.84 23.36 10.32
N LEU A 386 32.87 22.47 10.60
CA LEU A 386 32.46 22.15 11.97
C LEU A 386 33.57 21.51 12.81
N ILE A 387 34.62 20.94 12.20
CA ILE A 387 35.83 20.46 12.91
C ILE A 387 36.42 21.55 13.82
N SER A 388 36.22 22.83 13.45
CA SER A 388 36.68 23.98 14.24
C SER A 388 35.61 24.58 15.16
N SER A 389 34.40 24.02 15.20
CA SER A 389 33.29 24.51 16.04
C SER A 389 33.68 24.52 17.52
N ARG A 390 33.02 25.38 18.30
CA ARG A 390 33.13 25.37 19.77
C ARG A 390 32.10 24.46 20.41
N VAL A 391 31.08 24.05 19.66
CA VAL A 391 30.03 23.14 20.13
C VAL A 391 30.53 21.69 19.98
N PRO A 392 30.60 20.91 21.08
CA PRO A 392 31.17 19.56 21.05
C PRO A 392 30.51 18.63 20.03
N VAL A 393 29.18 18.58 19.96
CA VAL A 393 28.45 17.68 19.04
C VAL A 393 28.68 18.05 17.57
N GLN A 394 28.72 19.34 17.23
CA GLN A 394 29.04 19.79 15.88
C GLN A 394 30.48 19.45 15.48
N MET A 395 31.43 19.62 16.41
CA MET A 395 32.83 19.24 16.17
C MET A 395 32.97 17.73 15.95
N ALA A 396 32.32 16.93 16.80
CA ALA A 396 32.26 15.48 16.64
C ALA A 396 31.71 15.11 15.26
N LEU A 397 30.58 15.71 14.86
CA LEU A 397 29.97 15.51 13.54
C LEU A 397 30.96 15.82 12.40
N GLY A 398 31.63 16.98 12.46
CA GLY A 398 32.63 17.36 11.46
C GLY A 398 33.80 16.36 11.36
N ILE A 399 34.28 15.85 12.51
CA ILE A 399 35.36 14.86 12.55
C ILE A 399 34.88 13.51 12.00
N VAL A 400 33.74 12.99 12.46
CA VAL A 400 33.19 11.70 12.03
C VAL A 400 32.89 11.71 10.53
N CYS A 401 32.20 12.74 10.03
CA CYS A 401 31.88 12.84 8.60
C CYS A 401 33.16 12.94 7.74
N SER A 402 34.20 13.63 8.21
CA SER A 402 35.47 13.70 7.48
C SER A 402 36.13 12.33 7.28
N LYS A 403 36.04 11.45 8.28
CA LYS A 403 36.50 10.06 8.22
C LYS A 403 35.60 9.22 7.30
N VAL A 404 34.29 9.28 7.50
CA VAL A 404 33.30 8.51 6.74
C VAL A 404 33.40 8.79 5.24
N TRP A 405 33.59 10.06 4.87
CA TRP A 405 33.76 10.48 3.47
C TRP A 405 35.19 10.39 2.95
N ASN A 406 36.13 9.94 3.78
CA ASN A 406 37.56 9.90 3.47
C ASN A 406 38.08 11.23 2.89
N SER A 407 37.74 12.35 3.52
CA SER A 407 37.95 13.69 2.96
C SER A 407 39.36 14.22 3.23
N THR A 408 40.27 14.06 2.28
CA THR A 408 41.67 14.51 2.39
C THR A 408 41.82 16.01 2.68
N SER A 409 40.87 16.85 2.24
CA SER A 409 40.82 18.28 2.53
C SER A 409 40.72 18.60 4.03
N ALA A 410 40.19 17.68 4.85
CA ALA A 410 40.04 17.85 6.29
C ALA A 410 41.33 17.57 7.08
N THR A 411 42.31 16.90 6.48
CA THR A 411 43.54 16.41 7.14
C THR A 411 44.25 17.49 7.97
N ARG A 412 44.36 18.71 7.42
CA ARG A 412 45.03 19.82 8.11
C ARG A 412 44.25 20.24 9.37
N SER A 413 42.94 20.35 9.26
CA SER A 413 42.05 20.70 10.38
C SER A 413 42.10 19.62 11.46
N LEU A 414 42.05 18.34 11.08
CA LEU A 414 42.16 17.21 12.01
C LEU A 414 43.51 17.22 12.77
N LYS A 415 44.64 17.40 12.07
CA LYS A 415 45.96 17.52 12.72
C LYS A 415 46.03 18.68 13.71
N ASN A 416 45.35 19.80 13.42
CA ASN A 416 45.24 20.91 14.36
C ASN A 416 44.41 20.55 15.60
N VAL A 417 43.32 19.81 15.43
CA VAL A 417 42.51 19.29 16.55
C VAL A 417 43.29 18.28 17.39
N VAL A 418 44.09 17.39 16.80
CA VAL A 418 44.96 16.48 17.57
C VAL A 418 45.92 17.27 18.48
N ARG A 419 46.51 18.37 17.99
CA ARG A 419 47.45 19.18 18.78
C ARG A 419 46.78 19.96 19.91
N LYS A 420 45.56 20.46 19.69
CA LYS A 420 44.90 21.43 20.59
C LYS A 420 43.68 20.88 21.34
N GLY A 421 43.16 19.73 20.92
CA GLY A 421 41.85 19.20 21.31
C GLY A 421 41.84 18.35 22.58
N ARG A 422 43.00 18.07 23.20
CA ARG A 422 43.08 17.25 24.43
C ARG A 422 42.26 17.80 25.60
N ARG A 423 42.08 19.12 25.66
CA ARG A 423 41.27 19.80 26.68
C ARG A 423 39.77 19.87 26.35
N ARG A 424 39.38 19.47 25.14
CA ARG A 424 37.98 19.53 24.69
C ARG A 424 37.34 18.16 24.89
N SER A 425 36.66 17.99 26.01
CA SER A 425 35.90 16.78 26.32
C SER A 425 34.82 16.53 25.28
N LEU A 426 34.59 15.26 24.95
CA LEU A 426 33.45 14.80 24.15
C LEU A 426 32.53 13.87 24.96
N ALA A 427 32.66 13.86 26.29
CA ALA A 427 31.84 13.03 27.17
C ALA A 427 30.34 13.37 27.09
N THR A 428 29.98 14.56 26.58
CA THR A 428 28.58 14.95 26.33
C THR A 428 28.08 14.52 24.94
N VAL A 429 28.86 13.74 24.20
CA VAL A 429 28.55 13.30 22.83
C VAL A 429 28.76 11.80 22.67
N PHE A 430 29.82 11.26 23.29
CA PHE A 430 30.14 9.84 23.27
C PHE A 430 30.55 9.38 24.67
N ASP A 431 30.04 8.23 25.08
CA ASP A 431 30.38 7.59 26.35
C ASP A 431 31.86 7.15 26.42
N LYS A 432 32.40 6.64 25.29
CA LYS A 432 33.71 5.97 25.21
C LYS A 432 34.79 6.80 24.52
N VAL A 433 34.47 7.98 23.99
CA VAL A 433 35.45 8.86 23.33
C VAL A 433 35.83 10.00 24.27
N SER A 434 37.03 9.90 24.84
CA SER A 434 37.47 10.80 25.91
C SER A 434 37.54 12.29 25.53
N ASN A 435 38.02 12.63 24.34
CA ASN A 435 38.18 14.02 23.90
C ASN A 435 38.32 14.14 22.37
N ALA A 436 38.23 15.38 21.88
CA ALA A 436 38.32 15.70 20.47
C ALA A 436 39.68 15.32 19.83
N SER A 437 40.78 15.34 20.58
CA SER A 437 42.08 14.90 20.07
C SER A 437 42.10 13.40 19.77
N ALA A 438 41.50 12.57 20.63
CA ALA A 438 41.42 11.13 20.41
C ALA A 438 40.55 10.82 19.18
N LEU A 439 39.39 11.47 19.06
CA LEU A 439 38.51 11.30 17.90
C LEU A 439 39.16 11.74 16.59
N ALA A 440 39.85 12.89 16.59
CA ALA A 440 40.55 13.38 15.40
C ALA A 440 41.72 12.46 14.99
N GLN A 441 42.42 11.86 15.96
CA GLN A 441 43.45 10.86 15.67
C GLN A 441 42.83 9.59 15.09
N ASN A 442 41.71 9.11 15.64
CA ASN A 442 40.96 7.98 15.08
C ASN A 442 40.54 8.25 13.63
N ALA A 443 40.07 9.46 13.33
CA ALA A 443 39.71 9.84 11.96
C ALA A 443 40.91 9.78 11.01
N LEU A 444 42.07 10.33 11.41
CA LEU A 444 43.29 10.28 10.60
C LEU A 444 43.77 8.84 10.36
N ASP A 445 43.86 8.04 11.42
CA ASP A 445 44.27 6.63 11.33
C ASP A 445 43.28 5.84 10.46
N GLY A 446 41.98 6.10 10.61
CA GLY A 446 40.91 5.48 9.83
C GLY A 446 41.01 5.81 8.33
N MET A 447 41.28 7.07 7.98
CA MET A 447 41.49 7.47 6.59
C MET A 447 42.71 6.78 5.95
N GLU A 448 43.80 6.62 6.70
CA GLU A 448 44.97 5.84 6.26
C GLU A 448 44.61 4.35 6.04
N LEU A 449 43.80 3.78 6.94
CA LEU A 449 43.34 2.39 6.84
C LEU A 449 42.39 2.20 5.65
N LEU A 450 41.50 3.15 5.36
CA LEU A 450 40.65 3.12 4.16
C LEU A 450 41.51 3.14 2.88
N ALA A 451 42.56 3.97 2.84
CA ALA A 451 43.49 3.99 1.71
C ALA A 451 44.24 2.66 1.53
N LEU A 452 44.63 2.02 2.63
CA LEU A 452 45.24 0.68 2.62
C LEU A 452 44.28 -0.38 2.08
N ILE A 453 43.01 -0.36 2.49
CA ILE A 453 41.98 -1.29 2.01
C ILE A 453 41.78 -1.13 0.50
N ASP A 454 41.64 0.11 0.02
CA ASP A 454 41.49 0.40 -1.41
C ASP A 454 42.71 -0.08 -2.22
N GLN A 455 43.93 0.11 -1.69
CA GLN A 455 45.15 -0.41 -2.31
C GLN A 455 45.14 -1.96 -2.39
N GLN A 456 44.70 -2.64 -1.32
CA GLN A 456 44.62 -4.10 -1.30
C GLN A 456 43.54 -4.65 -2.23
N LYS A 457 42.41 -3.95 -2.33
CA LYS A 457 41.32 -4.24 -3.27
C LYS A 457 41.80 -4.11 -4.72
N LYS A 458 42.48 -3.01 -5.07
CA LYS A 458 43.06 -2.77 -6.41
C LYS A 458 44.13 -3.81 -6.76
N SER A 459 44.94 -4.24 -5.80
CA SER A 459 45.95 -5.28 -5.98
C SER A 459 45.40 -6.71 -5.88
N LYS A 460 44.07 -6.89 -5.76
CA LYS A 460 43.38 -8.19 -5.64
C LYS A 460 43.90 -9.05 -4.48
N LYS A 461 44.47 -8.43 -3.44
CA LYS A 461 44.93 -9.13 -2.22
C LYS A 461 43.78 -9.47 -1.27
N ILE A 462 42.64 -8.80 -1.43
CA ILE A 462 41.38 -9.04 -0.71
C ILE A 462 40.21 -9.04 -1.69
N THR A 463 39.11 -9.72 -1.35
CA THR A 463 37.90 -9.71 -2.18
C THR A 463 37.11 -8.41 -1.99
N PRO A 464 36.27 -8.00 -2.97
CA PRO A 464 35.41 -6.83 -2.84
C PRO A 464 34.47 -6.87 -1.63
N GLU A 465 33.90 -8.03 -1.32
CA GLU A 465 32.98 -8.22 -0.19
C GLU A 465 33.72 -8.01 1.14
N ARG A 466 34.93 -8.56 1.25
CA ARG A 466 35.74 -8.40 2.46
C ARG A 466 36.24 -6.97 2.62
N ALA A 467 36.59 -6.31 1.53
CA ALA A 467 36.95 -4.89 1.54
C ALA A 467 35.78 -4.05 2.07
N ALA A 468 34.56 -4.28 1.59
CA ALA A 468 33.37 -3.57 2.06
C ALA A 468 33.11 -3.77 3.56
N GLU A 469 33.23 -5.01 4.06
CA GLU A 469 33.09 -5.29 5.50
C GLU A 469 34.14 -4.55 6.35
N CYS A 470 35.40 -4.57 5.91
CA CYS A 470 36.46 -3.87 6.64
C CYS A 470 36.32 -2.34 6.52
N GLU A 471 35.83 -1.80 5.40
CA GLU A 471 35.53 -0.38 5.24
C GLU A 471 34.43 0.08 6.22
N ILE A 472 33.35 -0.69 6.36
CA ILE A 472 32.30 -0.44 7.36
C ILE A 472 32.89 -0.41 8.76
N ARG A 473 33.68 -1.44 9.11
CA ARG A 473 34.31 -1.54 10.43
C ARG A 473 35.29 -0.40 10.72
N VAL A 474 36.04 0.06 9.71
CA VAL A 474 36.87 1.25 9.84
C VAL A 474 36.00 2.45 10.19
N LYS A 475 34.91 2.70 9.46
CA LYS A 475 34.04 3.86 9.70
C LYS A 475 33.43 3.84 11.11
N GLU A 476 32.88 2.71 11.55
CA GLU A 476 32.17 2.53 12.82
C GLU A 476 33.05 2.62 14.07
N ILE A 477 34.31 2.14 14.02
CA ILE A 477 35.18 2.18 15.20
C ILE A 477 35.66 3.62 15.45
N LEU A 478 35.07 4.30 16.43
CA LEU A 478 35.43 5.68 16.83
C LEU A 478 36.41 5.76 18.01
N THR A 479 36.62 4.65 18.73
CA THR A 479 37.29 4.63 20.05
C THR A 479 38.76 4.21 20.02
N GLN A 480 39.23 3.59 18.93
CA GLN A 480 40.59 3.06 18.84
C GLN A 480 41.51 3.97 18.02
N THR A 481 42.80 4.02 18.37
CA THR A 481 43.82 4.76 17.62
C THR A 481 45.12 3.95 17.52
N GLY A 482 46.03 4.35 16.63
CA GLY A 482 47.37 3.80 16.53
C GLY A 482 47.40 2.30 16.24
N ASP A 483 48.33 1.58 16.87
CA ASP A 483 48.59 0.18 16.58
C ASP A 483 47.42 -0.75 16.92
N ALA A 484 46.69 -0.47 18.02
CA ALA A 484 45.51 -1.25 18.39
C ALA A 484 44.45 -1.19 17.28
N TYR A 485 44.21 0.00 16.72
CA TYR A 485 43.26 0.17 15.62
C TYR A 485 43.73 -0.54 14.34
N ARG A 486 45.03 -0.39 13.99
CA ARG A 486 45.63 -1.07 12.85
C ARG A 486 45.53 -2.60 12.99
N GLN A 487 45.78 -3.14 14.18
CA GLN A 487 45.67 -4.58 14.44
C GLN A 487 44.23 -5.09 14.26
N THR A 488 43.23 -4.35 14.76
CA THR A 488 41.81 -4.69 14.58
C THR A 488 41.45 -4.79 13.09
N ILE A 489 41.88 -3.83 12.28
CA ILE A 489 41.57 -3.81 10.83
C ILE A 489 42.43 -4.81 10.06
N GLN A 490 43.67 -5.07 10.47
CA GLN A 490 44.49 -6.15 9.89
C GLN A 490 43.89 -7.54 10.19
N ALA A 491 43.34 -7.75 11.37
CA ALA A 491 42.60 -8.97 11.69
C ALA A 491 41.35 -9.09 10.79
N CYS A 492 40.66 -7.98 10.52
CA CYS A 492 39.61 -7.96 9.51
C CYS A 492 40.16 -8.40 8.14
N LEU A 493 41.24 -7.79 7.65
CA LEU A 493 41.80 -8.14 6.34
C LEU A 493 42.27 -9.60 6.20
N ARG A 494 42.65 -10.25 7.31
CA ARG A 494 43.18 -11.63 7.32
C ARG A 494 42.13 -12.71 7.55
N ALA A 495 40.95 -12.38 8.10
CA ALA A 495 39.96 -13.41 8.35
C ALA A 495 39.49 -14.02 7.01
N LYS A 496 39.51 -15.35 6.93
CA LYS A 496 38.90 -16.05 5.79
C LYS A 496 37.42 -15.70 5.82
N GLY A 497 36.88 -15.20 4.71
CA GLY A 497 35.44 -14.93 4.60
C GLY A 497 34.65 -16.18 4.99
N PRO A 498 33.38 -16.06 5.41
CA PRO A 498 32.53 -17.22 5.59
C PRO A 498 32.49 -17.94 4.24
N GLY A 499 33.31 -18.98 4.12
CA GLY A 499 33.26 -19.87 2.98
C GLY A 499 31.84 -20.38 2.95
N SER A 500 31.21 -20.33 1.78
CA SER A 500 30.00 -21.11 1.59
C SER A 500 30.37 -22.55 1.97
N THR A 501 29.97 -22.98 3.16
CA THR A 501 29.67 -24.37 3.42
C THR A 501 28.46 -24.66 2.53
N LYS A 502 28.71 -24.79 1.23
CA LYS A 502 28.02 -25.80 0.44
C LYS A 502 28.38 -27.09 1.16
N THR A 503 27.52 -27.51 2.07
CA THR A 503 27.32 -28.91 2.36
C THR A 503 27.21 -29.61 1.01
N LYS A 504 28.34 -30.14 0.54
CA LYS A 504 28.32 -31.34 -0.26
C LYS A 504 27.75 -32.42 0.66
N ASP A 505 26.42 -32.57 0.64
CA ASP A 505 25.86 -33.89 0.87
C ASP A 505 26.24 -34.72 -0.35
N GLU A 506 27.42 -35.34 -0.24
CA GLU A 506 27.72 -36.57 -0.93
C GLU A 506 26.74 -37.61 -0.39
N GLY A 507 25.91 -38.15 -1.29
CA GLY A 507 24.92 -39.15 -0.93
C GLY A 507 25.55 -40.43 -0.37
N ARG A 508 24.78 -41.09 0.49
CA ARG A 508 24.78 -42.55 0.67
C ARG A 508 23.47 -43.00 1.31
N ASN A 509 22.81 -43.90 0.58
CA ASN A 509 21.58 -44.67 0.82
C ASN A 509 20.26 -44.00 0.44
#